data_AF-A0A8C2WSB4-F1
#
_entry.id   AF-A0A8C2WSB4-F1
#
_cell.length_a   1.000
_cell.length_b   1.000
_cell.length_c   1.000
_cell.angle_alpha   90.00
_cell.angle_beta   90.00
_cell.angle_gamma   90.00
#
_symmetry.space_group_name_H-M   'P 1'
#
loop_
_entity.id
_entity.type
_entity.pdbx_description
1 polymer ?
#
loop_
_entity_poly.entity_id
_entity_poly.type
_entity_poly.pdbx_seq_one_letter_code
_entity_poly.pdbx_strand_id
1 'polypeptide(L)'
;MPYPFHVIKDFQYLFHIKCNLPWSFYHLSLCFSFALLADMFQYLLSFSQGHLSSLLEGTYSSLSRQALPHVNQLFSSLSLYLRGANVSVEASIHQFFNNLFPLVYTRLINPGLEGNMMMGSEMDDCLRMIRQDVNPFGPHPAVMAQELEGALGAGRQLGLALEEGLEVMNATEHVSMSKECVKGLVKMVYCSHCRGLTLIKPCVGYCLNVMRGCLASVSELDQPWRRYSSLLEQLTHAMAGHHSLELALLGVRGHVNEALLYAHLTGVRLFALSSPQVDKVCGLSTREPTSMQPMSPEVTTSNSTVTLSSLPEFLMYLQRYKSFFAALPEMLCEGENVVDDSTCWSGDEVVER
;
A
#
# COMPACT_ATOMS: atom_id res chain seq x y z
N MET A 1 -38.79 27.64 28.84
CA MET A 1 -37.38 28.04 28.64
C MET A 1 -36.83 27.30 27.42
N PRO A 2 -36.66 27.97 26.26
CA PRO A 2 -36.18 27.33 25.02
C PRO A 2 -34.65 27.22 24.89
N TYR A 3 -33.89 27.80 25.83
CA TYR A 3 -32.43 27.93 25.74
C TYR A 3 -31.64 26.63 25.53
N PRO A 4 -31.94 25.48 26.18
CA PRO A 4 -31.15 24.26 26.02
C PRO A 4 -31.07 23.78 24.56
N PHE A 5 -32.17 23.92 23.81
CA PHE A 5 -32.24 23.53 22.41
C PHE A 5 -31.40 24.44 21.51
N HIS A 6 -31.34 25.75 21.81
CA HIS A 6 -30.49 26.68 21.07
C HIS A 6 -29.00 26.41 21.32
N VAL A 7 -28.59 26.14 22.57
CA VAL A 7 -27.20 25.82 22.90
C VAL A 7 -26.71 24.58 22.16
N ILE A 8 -27.54 23.54 22.13
CA ILE A 8 -27.23 22.29 21.43
C ILE A 8 -27.07 22.57 19.93
N LYS A 9 -27.98 23.34 19.32
CA LYS A 9 -27.90 23.69 17.90
C LYS A 9 -26.68 24.55 17.57
N ASP A 10 -26.38 25.57 18.37
CA ASP A 10 -25.23 26.46 18.15
C ASP A 10 -23.92 25.70 18.30
N PHE A 11 -23.82 24.83 19.31
CA PHE A 11 -22.66 23.97 19.50
C PHE A 11 -22.53 22.97 18.35
N GLN A 12 -23.61 22.28 17.96
CA GLN A 12 -23.59 21.35 16.84
C GLN A 12 -23.20 22.05 15.54
N TYR A 13 -23.65 23.29 15.32
CA TYR A 13 -23.26 24.09 14.17
C TYR A 13 -21.77 24.47 14.20
N LEU A 14 -21.27 24.96 15.35
CA LEU A 14 -19.84 25.28 15.51
C LEU A 14 -18.97 24.04 15.36
N PHE A 15 -19.37 22.93 15.97
CA PHE A 15 -18.71 21.64 15.89
C PHE A 15 -18.71 21.12 14.45
N HIS A 16 -19.83 21.27 13.73
CA HIS A 16 -19.90 20.87 12.33
C HIS A 16 -18.94 21.70 11.46
N ILE A 17 -18.89 23.02 11.64
CA ILE A 17 -18.03 23.89 10.81
C ILE A 17 -16.55 23.74 11.16
N LYS A 18 -16.21 23.76 12.45
CA LYS A 18 -14.81 23.80 12.91
C LYS A 18 -14.19 22.41 13.04
N CYS A 19 -14.99 21.36 13.16
CA CYS A 19 -14.50 20.00 13.36
C CYS A 19 -14.91 19.08 12.22
N ASN A 20 -16.22 18.93 11.93
CA ASN A 20 -16.65 17.98 10.88
C ASN A 20 -16.16 18.40 9.51
N LEU A 21 -16.21 19.69 9.14
CA LEU A 21 -15.79 20.11 7.80
C LEU A 21 -14.29 19.82 7.54
N PRO A 22 -13.33 20.24 8.41
CA PRO A 22 -11.93 19.83 8.25
C PRO A 22 -11.73 18.30 8.30
N TRP A 23 -12.50 17.59 9.13
CA TRP A 23 -12.43 16.13 9.23
C TRP A 23 -12.93 15.44 7.95
N SER A 24 -14.01 15.94 7.33
CA SER A 24 -14.51 15.49 6.03
C SER A 24 -13.51 15.75 4.92
N PHE A 25 -12.79 16.88 4.94
CA PHE A 25 -11.69 17.12 4.01
C PHE A 25 -10.56 16.11 4.18
N TYR A 26 -10.21 15.76 5.42
CA TYR A 26 -9.23 14.71 5.69
C TYR A 26 -9.73 13.35 5.19
N HIS A 27 -10.98 12.99 5.46
CA HIS A 27 -11.61 11.73 5.00
C HIS A 27 -11.57 11.61 3.47
N LEU A 28 -11.98 12.66 2.76
CA LEU A 28 -11.94 12.70 1.30
C LEU A 28 -10.50 12.56 0.77
N SER A 29 -9.55 13.23 1.43
CA SER A 29 -8.12 13.15 1.06
C SER A 29 -7.54 11.75 1.29
N LEU A 30 -7.94 11.08 2.37
CA LEU A 30 -7.54 9.70 2.68
C LEU A 30 -8.17 8.71 1.69
N CYS A 31 -9.47 8.85 1.40
CA CYS A 31 -10.18 8.08 0.37
C CYS A 31 -9.50 8.20 -1.00
N PHE A 32 -9.20 9.44 -1.40
CA PHE A 32 -8.52 9.70 -2.67
C PHE A 32 -7.12 9.08 -2.71
N SER A 33 -6.36 9.18 -1.62
CA SER A 33 -5.02 8.59 -1.52
C SER A 33 -5.06 7.06 -1.60
N PHE A 34 -6.05 6.44 -0.96
CA PHE A 34 -6.28 4.99 -1.04
C PHE A 34 -6.64 4.55 -2.46
N ALA A 35 -7.57 5.25 -3.12
CA ALA A 35 -7.96 4.96 -4.50
C ALA A 35 -6.78 5.13 -5.48
N LEU A 36 -6.02 6.22 -5.35
CA LEU A 36 -4.85 6.47 -6.18
C LEU A 36 -3.78 5.38 -6.01
N LEU A 37 -3.55 4.92 -4.78
CA LEU A 37 -2.62 3.84 -4.49
C LEU A 37 -3.07 2.52 -5.13
N ALA A 38 -4.36 2.20 -5.01
CA ALA A 38 -4.94 1.00 -5.60
C ALA A 38 -4.84 1.02 -7.13
N ASP A 39 -5.15 2.15 -7.77
CA ASP A 39 -5.02 2.33 -9.22
C ASP A 39 -3.58 2.20 -9.68
N MET A 40 -2.63 2.78 -8.93
CA MET A 40 -1.20 2.66 -9.19
C MET A 40 -0.74 1.19 -9.13
N PHE A 41 -1.18 0.43 -8.12
CA PHE A 41 -0.87 -1.00 -8.03
C PHE A 41 -1.42 -1.78 -9.22
N GLN A 42 -2.69 -1.55 -9.59
CA GLN A 42 -3.32 -2.24 -10.72
C GLN A 42 -2.61 -1.91 -12.04
N TYR A 43 -2.27 -0.64 -12.25
CA TYR A 43 -1.53 -0.20 -13.44
C TYR A 43 -0.16 -0.85 -13.54
N LEU A 44 0.67 -0.76 -12.48
CA LEU A 44 2.03 -1.28 -12.49
C LEU A 44 2.06 -2.81 -12.67
N LEU A 45 1.16 -3.54 -12.01
CA LEU A 45 1.04 -4.98 -12.18
C LEU A 45 0.65 -5.34 -13.62
N SER A 46 -0.39 -4.70 -14.16
CA SER A 46 -0.86 -4.98 -15.53
C SER A 46 0.20 -4.64 -16.57
N PHE A 47 0.90 -3.52 -16.38
CA PHE A 47 1.95 -3.07 -17.28
C PHE A 47 3.17 -4.00 -17.24
N SER A 48 3.64 -4.37 -16.04
CA SER A 48 4.73 -5.33 -15.87
C SER A 48 4.37 -6.72 -16.44
N GLN A 49 3.14 -7.18 -16.21
CA GLN A 49 2.62 -8.43 -16.78
C GLN A 49 2.62 -8.41 -18.31
N GLY A 50 2.18 -7.30 -18.91
CA GLY A 50 2.22 -7.10 -20.36
C GLY A 50 3.66 -7.10 -20.90
N HIS A 51 4.59 -6.45 -20.20
CA HIS A 51 6.00 -6.44 -20.56
C HIS A 51 6.67 -7.81 -20.50
N LEU A 52 6.36 -8.61 -19.48
CA LEU A 52 6.87 -9.98 -19.39
C LEU A 52 6.23 -10.88 -20.46
N SER A 53 4.94 -10.74 -20.70
CA SER A 53 4.23 -11.48 -21.76
C SER A 53 4.83 -11.20 -23.14
N SER A 54 5.07 -9.92 -23.44
CA SER A 54 5.69 -9.48 -24.70
C SER A 54 7.12 -10.04 -24.89
N LEU A 55 7.92 -10.12 -23.81
CA LEU A 55 9.24 -10.77 -23.87
C LEU A 55 9.11 -12.25 -24.29
N LEU A 56 8.17 -12.97 -23.67
CA LEU A 56 7.98 -14.40 -23.95
C LEU A 56 7.42 -14.62 -25.35
N GLU A 57 6.50 -13.79 -25.82
CA GLU A 57 5.95 -13.90 -27.18
C GLU A 57 6.96 -13.53 -28.26
N GLY A 58 7.81 -12.53 -28.02
CA GLY A 58 8.80 -12.06 -28.98
C GLY A 58 10.09 -12.89 -28.98
N THR A 59 10.82 -12.89 -27.86
CA THR A 59 12.16 -13.49 -27.77
C THR A 59 12.12 -14.99 -27.53
N TYR A 60 11.14 -15.48 -26.76
CA TYR A 60 11.04 -16.89 -26.36
C TYR A 60 9.75 -17.53 -26.86
N SER A 61 9.40 -17.29 -28.13
CA SER A 61 8.09 -17.65 -28.70
C SER A 61 7.75 -19.14 -28.56
N SER A 62 8.75 -20.03 -28.53
CA SER A 62 8.60 -21.48 -28.29
C SER A 62 8.08 -21.83 -26.89
N LEU A 63 8.32 -20.96 -25.88
CA LEU A 63 7.86 -21.12 -24.50
C LEU A 63 6.48 -20.45 -24.27
N SER A 64 6.18 -19.41 -25.04
CA SER A 64 5.09 -18.44 -24.79
C SER A 64 3.77 -19.09 -24.39
N ARG A 65 3.20 -19.95 -25.24
CA ARG A 65 1.87 -20.56 -25.05
C ARG A 65 1.72 -21.23 -23.68
N GLN A 66 2.76 -21.92 -23.20
CA GLN A 66 2.72 -22.67 -21.94
C GLN A 66 3.20 -21.83 -20.75
N ALA A 67 4.04 -20.80 -20.99
CA ALA A 67 4.55 -19.92 -19.95
C ALA A 67 3.56 -18.82 -19.54
N LEU A 68 2.74 -18.30 -20.46
CA LEU A 68 1.80 -17.19 -20.21
C LEU A 68 0.78 -17.46 -19.07
N PRO A 69 0.19 -18.66 -18.93
CA PRO A 69 -0.65 -18.96 -17.76
C PRO A 69 0.08 -18.79 -16.42
N HIS A 70 1.38 -19.14 -16.36
CA HIS A 70 2.19 -18.99 -15.15
C HIS A 70 2.55 -17.52 -14.88
N VAL A 71 2.73 -16.71 -15.94
CA VAL A 71 2.84 -15.25 -15.81
C VAL A 71 1.55 -14.68 -15.18
N ASN A 72 0.38 -15.03 -15.71
CA ASN A 72 -0.90 -14.56 -15.18
C ASN A 72 -1.09 -14.95 -13.70
N GLN A 73 -0.70 -16.17 -13.33
CA GLN A 73 -0.77 -16.66 -11.95
C GLN A 73 0.17 -15.87 -11.02
N LEU A 74 1.40 -15.57 -11.44
CA LEU A 74 2.36 -14.78 -10.66
C LEU A 74 1.77 -13.40 -10.35
N PHE A 75 1.34 -12.65 -11.37
CA PHE A 75 0.80 -11.30 -11.19
C PHE A 75 -0.52 -11.28 -10.41
N SER A 76 -1.35 -12.32 -10.55
CA SER A 76 -2.54 -12.49 -9.70
C SER A 76 -2.15 -12.67 -8.22
N SER A 77 -1.10 -13.44 -7.93
CA SER A 77 -0.61 -13.66 -6.58
C SER A 77 0.00 -12.39 -5.97
N LEU A 78 0.75 -11.62 -6.76
CA LEU A 78 1.29 -10.31 -6.35
C LEU A 78 0.17 -9.28 -6.10
N SER A 79 -0.90 -9.30 -6.91
CA SER A 79 -2.09 -8.46 -6.69
C SER A 79 -2.79 -8.81 -5.37
N LEU A 80 -2.95 -10.10 -5.06
CA LEU A 80 -3.50 -10.54 -3.78
C LEU A 80 -2.62 -10.13 -2.60
N TYR A 81 -1.29 -10.26 -2.72
CA TYR A 81 -0.34 -9.81 -1.70
C TYR A 81 -0.51 -8.31 -1.39
N LEU A 82 -0.55 -7.46 -2.42
CA LEU A 82 -0.71 -6.00 -2.25
C LEU A 82 -2.07 -5.62 -1.64
N ARG A 83 -3.12 -6.42 -1.88
CA ARG A 83 -4.44 -6.28 -1.24
C ARG A 83 -4.52 -6.84 0.19
N GLY A 84 -3.40 -7.26 0.76
CA GLY A 84 -3.34 -7.74 2.14
C GLY A 84 -3.57 -9.24 2.35
N ALA A 85 -3.73 -10.04 1.28
CA ALA A 85 -3.90 -11.48 1.43
C ALA A 85 -2.65 -12.16 2.03
N ASN A 86 -2.85 -13.30 2.70
CA ASN A 86 -1.76 -14.10 3.25
C ASN A 86 -1.07 -14.95 2.17
N VAL A 87 -0.40 -14.27 1.25
CA VAL A 87 0.38 -14.86 0.15
C VAL A 87 1.86 -14.48 0.37
N SER A 88 2.79 -15.38 0.06
CA SER A 88 4.23 -15.07 0.08
C SER A 88 4.71 -14.68 -1.32
N VAL A 89 5.41 -13.53 -1.42
CA VAL A 89 6.02 -13.05 -2.67
C VAL A 89 7.11 -14.04 -3.12
N GLU A 90 8.00 -14.42 -2.20
CA GLU A 90 9.03 -15.42 -2.42
C GLU A 90 8.44 -16.74 -2.95
N ALA A 91 7.45 -17.30 -2.25
CA ALA A 91 6.84 -18.56 -2.67
C ALA A 91 6.17 -18.48 -4.06
N SER A 92 5.53 -17.34 -4.37
CA SER A 92 4.89 -17.11 -5.68
C SER A 92 5.93 -17.09 -6.81
N ILE A 93 7.08 -16.46 -6.57
CA ILE A 93 8.18 -16.38 -7.54
C ILE A 93 8.84 -17.75 -7.71
N HIS A 94 9.09 -18.48 -6.62
CA HIS A 94 9.61 -19.84 -6.71
C HIS A 94 8.65 -20.76 -7.47
N GLN A 95 7.34 -20.66 -7.22
CA GLN A 95 6.33 -21.42 -7.96
C GLN A 95 6.35 -21.10 -9.46
N PHE A 96 6.47 -19.82 -9.82
CA PHE A 96 6.61 -19.39 -11.22
C PHE A 96 7.82 -20.05 -11.89
N PHE A 97 9.01 -19.98 -11.29
CA PHE A 97 10.21 -20.58 -11.86
C PHE A 97 10.18 -22.12 -11.84
N ASN A 98 9.54 -22.74 -10.85
CA ASN A 98 9.34 -24.20 -10.83
C ASN A 98 8.48 -24.65 -12.01
N ASN A 99 7.42 -23.91 -12.34
CA ASN A 99 6.56 -24.20 -13.48
C ASN A 99 7.24 -23.88 -14.83
N LEU A 100 8.14 -22.90 -14.85
CA LEU A 100 8.87 -22.52 -16.06
C LEU A 100 9.99 -23.52 -16.40
N PHE A 101 10.58 -24.19 -15.42
CA PHE A 101 11.75 -25.04 -15.63
C PHE A 101 11.55 -26.19 -16.61
N PRO A 102 10.47 -27.02 -16.53
CA PRO A 102 10.27 -28.09 -17.50
C PRO A 102 10.17 -27.59 -18.95
N LEU A 103 9.55 -26.43 -19.15
CA LEU A 103 9.44 -25.78 -20.45
C LEU A 103 10.82 -25.35 -20.98
N VAL A 104 11.59 -24.69 -20.13
CA VAL A 104 12.95 -24.22 -20.46
C VAL A 104 13.86 -25.42 -20.75
N TYR A 105 13.77 -26.48 -19.96
CA TYR A 105 14.55 -27.69 -20.16
C TYR A 105 14.24 -28.34 -21.51
N THR A 106 12.97 -28.57 -21.81
CA THR A 106 12.54 -29.27 -23.03
C THR A 106 12.66 -28.43 -24.30
N ARG A 107 12.68 -27.10 -24.22
CA ARG A 107 12.67 -26.22 -25.42
C ARG A 107 13.96 -25.46 -25.66
N LEU A 108 14.71 -25.12 -24.60
CA LEU A 108 15.92 -24.29 -24.70
C LEU A 108 17.20 -25.06 -24.39
N ILE A 109 17.13 -26.07 -23.51
CA ILE A 109 18.32 -26.82 -23.06
C ILE A 109 18.45 -28.13 -23.85
N ASN A 110 17.37 -28.90 -23.97
CA ASN A 110 17.34 -30.19 -24.67
C ASN A 110 16.09 -30.32 -25.57
N PRO A 111 16.09 -29.62 -26.72
CA PRO A 111 14.97 -29.63 -27.67
C PRO A 111 14.67 -31.01 -28.29
N GLY A 112 15.58 -31.98 -28.19
CA GLY A 112 15.39 -33.33 -28.74
C GLY A 112 14.32 -34.17 -28.01
N LEU A 113 13.85 -33.72 -26.84
CA LEU A 113 12.90 -34.45 -25.98
C LEU A 113 11.42 -34.17 -26.29
N GLU A 114 11.11 -33.17 -27.12
CA GLU A 114 9.75 -32.70 -27.37
C GLU A 114 8.82 -33.77 -28.00
N GLY A 115 9.40 -34.80 -28.64
CA GLY A 115 8.67 -35.86 -29.35
C GLY A 115 8.11 -37.00 -28.48
N ASN A 116 8.54 -37.15 -27.22
CA ASN A 116 8.11 -38.25 -26.35
C ASN A 116 6.93 -37.86 -25.44
N MET A 117 5.76 -37.59 -26.04
CA MET A 117 4.55 -37.10 -25.35
C MET A 117 4.02 -38.01 -24.23
N MET A 118 4.36 -39.31 -24.21
CA MET A 118 3.88 -40.25 -23.18
C MET A 118 4.61 -40.12 -21.82
N MET A 119 5.71 -39.37 -21.73
CA MET A 119 6.50 -39.18 -20.50
C MET A 119 6.43 -37.75 -19.93
N GLY A 120 5.66 -36.85 -20.55
CA GLY A 120 5.71 -35.42 -20.26
C GLY A 120 5.36 -35.04 -18.81
N SER A 121 4.26 -35.57 -18.26
CA SER A 121 3.80 -35.17 -16.92
C SER A 121 4.71 -35.66 -15.78
N GLU A 122 5.14 -36.94 -15.81
CA GLU A 122 6.03 -37.49 -14.77
C GLU A 122 7.43 -36.87 -14.84
N MET A 123 7.91 -36.57 -16.06
CA MET A 123 9.15 -35.85 -16.27
C MET A 123 9.07 -34.41 -15.74
N ASP A 124 8.00 -33.69 -16.04
CA ASP A 124 7.81 -32.30 -15.60
C ASP A 124 7.79 -32.21 -14.07
N ASP A 125 7.14 -33.16 -13.39
CA ASP A 125 7.14 -33.23 -11.93
C ASP A 125 8.50 -33.59 -11.35
N CYS A 126 9.25 -34.51 -11.99
CA CYS A 126 10.63 -34.78 -11.60
C CYS A 126 11.54 -33.55 -11.75
N LEU A 127 11.45 -32.87 -12.90
CA LEU A 127 12.20 -31.64 -13.18
C LEU A 127 11.89 -30.56 -12.14
N ARG A 128 10.62 -30.38 -11.76
CA ARG A 128 10.22 -29.47 -10.68
C ARG A 128 10.88 -29.81 -9.35
N MET A 129 10.96 -31.10 -8.99
CA MET A 129 11.59 -31.55 -7.73
C MET A 129 13.09 -31.23 -7.69
N ILE A 130 13.82 -31.48 -8.79
CA ILE A 130 15.28 -31.31 -8.81
C ILE A 130 15.73 -29.87 -9.11
N ARG A 131 14.79 -28.96 -9.44
CA ARG A 131 15.09 -27.59 -9.90
C ARG A 131 15.91 -26.79 -8.90
N GLN A 132 15.72 -27.01 -7.60
CA GLN A 132 16.51 -26.33 -6.57
C GLN A 132 17.96 -26.83 -6.55
N ASP A 133 18.16 -28.14 -6.70
CA ASP A 133 19.49 -28.77 -6.67
C ASP A 133 20.33 -28.42 -7.91
N VAL A 134 19.70 -28.40 -9.09
CA VAL A 134 20.40 -28.12 -10.35
C VAL A 134 20.52 -26.62 -10.65
N ASN A 135 19.78 -25.78 -9.92
CA ASN A 135 19.75 -24.33 -10.01
C ASN A 135 19.88 -23.76 -11.45
N PRO A 136 18.93 -24.09 -12.34
CA PRO A 136 19.06 -23.82 -13.78
C PRO A 136 18.99 -22.32 -14.11
N PHE A 137 18.40 -21.53 -13.22
CA PHE A 137 18.20 -20.09 -13.39
C PHE A 137 19.22 -19.25 -12.60
N GLY A 138 20.22 -19.87 -11.96
CA GLY A 138 21.23 -19.15 -11.20
C GLY A 138 20.65 -18.35 -10.03
N PRO A 139 21.22 -17.17 -9.70
CA PRO A 139 20.75 -16.37 -8.57
C PRO A 139 19.47 -15.57 -8.86
N HIS A 140 19.07 -15.46 -10.12
CA HIS A 140 18.03 -14.52 -10.58
C HIS A 140 16.68 -14.68 -9.87
N PRO A 141 16.15 -15.91 -9.63
CA PRO A 141 14.88 -16.07 -8.89
C PRO A 141 14.94 -15.53 -7.45
N ALA A 142 16.07 -15.71 -6.76
CA ALA A 142 16.22 -15.26 -5.38
C ALA A 142 16.39 -13.74 -5.29
N VAL A 143 17.18 -13.15 -6.20
CA VAL A 143 17.34 -11.69 -6.29
C VAL A 143 16.00 -11.03 -6.61
N MET A 144 15.26 -11.56 -7.60
CA MET A 144 13.92 -11.09 -7.94
C MET A 144 12.95 -11.16 -6.75
N ALA A 145 13.01 -12.24 -5.96
CA ALA A 145 12.17 -12.41 -4.77
C ALA A 145 12.49 -11.36 -3.70
N GLN A 146 13.76 -11.17 -3.38
CA GLN A 146 14.19 -10.20 -2.38
C GLN A 146 13.81 -8.76 -2.77
N GLU A 147 14.02 -8.38 -4.03
CA GLU A 147 13.69 -7.03 -4.53
C GLU A 147 12.17 -6.78 -4.49
N LEU A 148 11.38 -7.73 -4.99
CA LEU A 148 9.92 -7.60 -4.98
C LEU A 148 9.35 -7.62 -3.57
N GLU A 149 9.84 -8.48 -2.68
CA GLU A 149 9.37 -8.53 -1.30
C GLU A 149 9.62 -7.20 -0.57
N GLY A 150 10.83 -6.64 -0.71
CA GLY A 150 11.16 -5.34 -0.13
C GLY A 150 10.30 -4.20 -0.68
N ALA A 151 10.16 -4.11 -1.99
CA ALA A 151 9.43 -3.01 -2.64
C ALA A 151 7.91 -3.12 -2.46
N LEU A 152 7.35 -4.32 -2.61
CA LEU A 152 5.91 -4.57 -2.44
C LEU A 152 5.50 -4.48 -0.96
N GLY A 153 6.40 -4.82 -0.03
CA GLY A 153 6.13 -4.77 1.40
C GLY A 153 5.75 -3.38 1.89
N ALA A 154 6.49 -2.34 1.49
CA ALA A 154 6.17 -0.96 1.83
C ALA A 154 4.82 -0.52 1.25
N GLY A 155 4.55 -0.86 -0.02
CA GLY A 155 3.27 -0.58 -0.67
C GLY A 155 2.09 -1.27 0.01
N ARG A 156 2.23 -2.56 0.34
CA ARG A 156 1.22 -3.33 1.07
C ARG A 156 0.91 -2.69 2.41
N GLN A 157 1.92 -2.36 3.20
CA GLN A 157 1.72 -1.77 4.52
C GLN A 157 1.09 -0.38 4.44
N LEU A 158 1.44 0.42 3.42
CA LEU A 158 0.78 1.70 3.17
C LEU A 158 -0.70 1.51 2.83
N GLY A 159 -1.04 0.55 1.96
CA GLY A 159 -2.43 0.24 1.61
C GLY A 159 -3.26 -0.18 2.82
N LEU A 160 -2.73 -1.09 3.65
CA LEU A 160 -3.38 -1.53 4.89
C LEU A 160 -3.55 -0.38 5.90
N ALA A 161 -2.54 0.48 6.04
CA ALA A 161 -2.63 1.63 6.93
C ALA A 161 -3.72 2.62 6.46
N LEU A 162 -3.80 2.89 5.15
CA LEU A 162 -4.84 3.77 4.60
C LEU A 162 -6.24 3.18 4.81
N GLU A 163 -6.42 1.87 4.63
CA GLU A 163 -7.68 1.16 4.88
C GLU A 163 -8.10 1.26 6.35
N GLU A 164 -7.19 0.96 7.29
CA GLU A 164 -7.44 1.10 8.73
C GLU A 164 -7.80 2.55 9.10
N GLY A 165 -7.10 3.52 8.51
CA GLY A 165 -7.41 4.93 8.69
C GLY A 165 -8.85 5.27 8.28
N LEU A 166 -9.33 4.73 7.15
CA LEU A 166 -10.70 4.93 6.69
C LEU A 166 -11.73 4.34 7.67
N GLU A 167 -11.44 3.18 8.27
CA GLU A 167 -12.29 2.59 9.30
C GLU A 167 -12.38 3.47 10.55
N VAL A 168 -11.24 3.97 11.04
CA VAL A 168 -11.18 4.89 12.18
C VAL A 168 -11.95 6.18 11.90
N MET A 169 -11.84 6.72 10.69
CA MET A 169 -12.58 7.93 10.30
C MET A 169 -14.09 7.69 10.30
N ASN A 170 -14.56 6.57 9.76
CA ASN A 170 -15.98 6.20 9.76
C ASN A 170 -16.51 5.98 11.20
N ALA A 171 -15.69 5.39 12.08
CA ALA A 171 -16.06 5.18 13.47
C ALA A 171 -16.16 6.48 14.29
N THR A 172 -15.41 7.53 13.91
CA THR A 172 -15.35 8.81 14.63
C THR A 172 -16.37 9.85 14.15
N GLU A 173 -17.13 9.56 13.10
CA GLU A 173 -18.14 10.48 12.54
C GLU A 173 -19.32 10.76 13.51
N HIS A 174 -19.59 9.86 14.46
CA HIS A 174 -20.82 9.86 15.27
C HIS A 174 -20.59 10.18 16.76
N VAL A 175 -19.83 11.23 17.07
CA VAL A 175 -19.60 11.65 18.47
C VAL A 175 -20.87 12.30 19.05
N SER A 176 -21.42 11.72 20.11
CA SER A 176 -22.57 12.26 20.83
C SER A 176 -22.15 13.03 22.09
N MET A 177 -22.97 14.02 22.48
CA MET A 177 -22.70 14.87 23.64
C MET A 177 -23.28 14.28 24.92
N SER A 178 -22.50 14.26 26.00
CA SER A 178 -23.01 13.89 27.33
C SER A 178 -23.92 14.97 27.92
N LYS A 179 -24.76 14.58 28.89
CA LYS A 179 -25.63 15.54 29.60
C LYS A 179 -24.81 16.59 30.36
N GLU A 180 -23.67 16.17 30.90
CA GLU A 180 -22.72 17.00 31.62
C GLU A 180 -22.10 18.05 30.69
N CYS A 181 -21.74 17.65 29.47
CA CYS A 181 -21.26 18.57 28.45
C CYS A 181 -22.32 19.63 28.10
N VAL A 182 -23.57 19.20 27.84
CA VAL A 182 -24.67 20.13 27.56
C VAL A 182 -24.86 21.12 28.72
N LYS A 183 -24.81 20.65 29.97
CA LYS A 183 -24.91 21.51 31.15
C LYS A 183 -23.76 22.53 31.22
N GLY A 184 -22.52 22.08 30.96
CA GLY A 184 -21.34 22.94 30.92
C GLY A 184 -21.45 24.03 29.86
N LEU A 185 -21.87 23.66 28.65
CA LEU A 185 -22.06 24.59 27.53
C LEU A 185 -23.15 25.61 27.80
N VAL A 186 -24.29 25.20 28.37
CA VAL A 186 -25.36 26.13 28.77
C VAL A 186 -24.83 27.15 29.79
N LYS A 187 -24.08 26.68 30.79
CA LYS A 187 -23.48 27.57 31.81
C LYS A 187 -22.45 28.53 31.21
N MET A 188 -21.68 28.06 30.24
CA MET A 188 -20.65 28.84 29.57
C MET A 188 -21.23 29.92 28.65
N VAL A 189 -22.23 29.58 27.82
CA VAL A 189 -22.73 30.46 26.75
C VAL A 189 -23.89 31.33 27.21
N TYR A 190 -24.82 30.82 28.02
CA TYR A 190 -26.11 31.50 28.25
C TYR A 190 -26.37 31.98 29.68
N CYS A 191 -25.65 31.49 30.70
CA CYS A 191 -25.91 31.93 32.07
C CYS A 191 -25.59 33.42 32.31
N SER A 192 -24.64 34.01 31.59
CA SER A 192 -24.38 35.46 31.61
C SER A 192 -25.60 36.25 31.09
N HIS A 193 -26.22 35.80 29.99
CA HIS A 193 -27.43 36.39 29.43
C HIS A 193 -28.61 36.35 30.41
N CYS A 194 -28.77 35.25 31.15
CA CYS A 194 -29.80 35.15 32.20
C CYS A 194 -29.60 36.16 33.34
N ARG A 195 -28.38 36.69 33.51
CA ARG A 195 -28.03 37.75 34.45
C ARG A 195 -27.98 39.15 33.82
N GLY A 196 -28.44 39.29 32.58
CA GLY A 196 -28.44 40.57 31.85
C GLY A 196 -27.10 40.94 31.19
N LEU A 197 -26.11 40.04 31.21
CA LEU A 197 -24.77 40.26 30.65
C LEU A 197 -24.67 39.60 29.26
N THR A 198 -25.26 40.21 28.25
CA THR A 198 -25.40 39.61 26.91
C THR A 198 -24.22 39.82 25.97
N LEU A 199 -23.30 40.73 26.31
CA LEU A 199 -22.12 41.06 25.50
C LEU A 199 -20.83 40.42 26.02
N ILE A 200 -20.83 39.90 27.25
CA ILE A 200 -19.63 39.32 27.87
C ILE A 200 -19.41 37.90 27.37
N LYS A 201 -18.25 37.67 26.75
CA LYS A 201 -17.80 36.35 26.29
C LYS A 201 -17.21 35.53 27.44
N PRO A 202 -17.27 34.18 27.38
CA PRO A 202 -16.58 33.33 28.34
C PRO A 202 -15.07 33.54 28.29
N CYS A 203 -14.41 33.42 29.44
CA CYS A 203 -12.95 33.42 29.51
C CYS A 203 -12.38 32.24 28.69
N VAL A 204 -11.23 32.45 28.04
CA VAL A 204 -10.59 31.41 27.21
C VAL A 204 -10.30 30.15 28.03
N GLY A 205 -9.73 30.31 29.24
CA GLY A 205 -9.46 29.19 30.15
C GLY A 205 -10.73 28.44 30.58
N TYR A 206 -11.85 29.17 30.80
CA TYR A 206 -13.12 28.54 31.12
C TYR A 206 -13.69 27.77 29.92
N CYS A 207 -13.65 28.36 28.72
CA CYS A 207 -14.03 27.67 27.50
C CYS A 207 -13.23 26.39 27.30
N LEU A 208 -11.90 26.45 27.39
CA LEU A 208 -11.04 25.29 27.22
C LEU A 208 -11.38 24.17 28.21
N ASN A 209 -11.67 24.50 29.47
CA ASN A 209 -12.06 23.50 30.47
C ASN A 209 -13.39 22.82 30.13
N VAL A 210 -14.40 23.58 29.70
CA VAL A 210 -15.70 23.02 29.25
C VAL A 210 -15.51 22.14 28.02
N MET A 211 -14.75 22.63 27.03
CA MET A 211 -14.51 21.91 25.78
C MET A 211 -13.71 20.62 25.98
N ARG A 212 -12.68 20.63 26.84
CA ARG A 212 -11.92 19.41 27.20
C ARG A 212 -12.82 18.37 27.87
N GLY A 213 -13.75 18.79 28.73
CA GLY A 213 -14.74 17.89 29.31
C GLY A 213 -15.69 17.31 28.27
N CYS A 214 -16.15 18.13 27.32
CA CYS A 214 -17.03 17.69 26.23
C CYS A 214 -16.36 16.71 25.25
N LEU A 215 -15.06 16.89 25.01
CA LEU A 215 -14.28 16.15 24.01
C LEU A 215 -13.39 15.06 24.61
N ALA A 216 -13.58 14.73 25.89
CA ALA A 216 -12.73 13.80 26.62
C ALA A 216 -12.57 12.45 25.89
N SER A 217 -13.68 11.87 25.41
CA SER A 217 -13.66 10.59 24.68
C SER A 217 -12.89 10.65 23.36
N VAL A 218 -13.01 11.76 22.63
CA VAL A 218 -12.32 11.95 21.35
C VAL A 218 -10.84 12.27 21.56
N SER A 219 -10.49 12.92 22.68
CA SER A 219 -9.10 13.26 23.02
C SER A 219 -8.23 12.02 23.27
N GLU A 220 -8.82 10.89 23.65
CA GLU A 220 -8.12 9.60 23.81
C GLU A 220 -7.49 9.12 22.48
N LEU A 221 -8.03 9.56 21.34
CA LEU A 221 -7.51 9.21 20.01
C LEU A 221 -6.25 9.99 19.63
N ASP A 222 -5.88 11.06 20.33
CA ASP A 222 -4.75 11.92 19.93
C ASP A 222 -3.43 11.14 19.84
N GLN A 223 -3.09 10.34 20.86
CA GLN A 223 -1.83 9.60 20.84
C GLN A 223 -1.81 8.48 19.77
N PRO A 224 -2.82 7.60 19.67
CA PRO A 224 -2.92 6.64 18.56
C PRO A 224 -2.85 7.31 17.19
N TRP A 225 -3.56 8.42 17.00
CA TRP A 225 -3.62 9.17 15.75
C TRP A 225 -2.28 9.78 15.33
N ARG A 226 -1.54 10.35 16.28
CA ARG A 226 -0.19 10.88 16.02
C ARG A 226 0.78 9.79 15.58
N ARG A 227 0.69 8.61 16.21
CA ARG A 227 1.49 7.43 15.83
C ARG A 227 1.12 6.96 14.43
N TYR A 228 -0.17 6.81 14.15
CA TYR A 228 -0.70 6.48 12.83
C TYR A 228 -0.21 7.45 11.74
N SER A 229 -0.35 8.76 11.98
CA SER A 229 0.10 9.80 11.05
C SER A 229 1.60 9.70 10.77
N SER A 230 2.42 9.43 11.79
CA SER A 230 3.86 9.25 11.61
C SER A 230 4.22 7.95 10.87
N LEU A 231 3.44 6.88 11.06
CA LEU A 231 3.62 5.63 10.32
C LEU A 231 3.29 5.83 8.83
N LEU A 232 2.19 6.53 8.50
CA LEU A 232 1.86 6.88 7.12
C LEU A 232 3.01 7.66 6.46
N GLU A 233 3.59 8.64 7.15
CA GLU A 233 4.74 9.40 6.66
C GLU A 233 5.94 8.49 6.37
N GLN A 234 6.29 7.60 7.31
CA GLN A 234 7.41 6.67 7.14
C GLN A 234 7.18 5.71 5.97
N LEU A 235 5.97 5.14 5.84
CA LEU A 235 5.60 4.24 4.75
C LEU A 235 5.59 4.95 3.40
N THR A 236 5.16 6.20 3.35
CA THR A 236 5.21 7.04 2.14
C THR A 236 6.66 7.23 1.67
N HIS A 237 7.57 7.57 2.59
CA HIS A 237 8.99 7.71 2.28
C HIS A 237 9.64 6.39 1.87
N ALA A 238 9.28 5.28 2.53
CA ALA A 238 9.77 3.95 2.18
C ALA A 238 9.35 3.55 0.76
N MET A 239 8.10 3.84 0.38
CA MET A 239 7.59 3.56 -0.97
C MET A 239 8.21 4.46 -2.05
N ALA A 240 8.53 5.72 -1.72
CA ALA A 240 9.17 6.67 -2.63
C ALA A 240 10.70 6.51 -2.71
N GLY A 241 11.33 5.80 -1.77
CA GLY A 241 12.77 5.68 -1.62
C GLY A 241 13.46 4.65 -2.54
N HIS A 242 14.63 4.15 -2.10
CA HIS A 242 15.57 3.34 -2.87
C HIS A 242 15.03 2.02 -3.48
N HIS A 243 13.87 1.53 -3.06
CA HIS A 243 13.23 0.31 -3.58
C HIS A 243 11.85 0.65 -4.14
N SER A 244 11.80 1.59 -5.09
CA SER A 244 10.51 2.03 -5.63
C SER A 244 9.75 0.85 -6.24
N LEU A 245 8.48 0.75 -5.88
CA LEU A 245 7.58 -0.28 -6.36
C LEU A 245 7.59 -0.39 -7.89
N GLU A 246 7.59 0.76 -8.57
CA GLU A 246 7.66 0.85 -10.03
C GLU A 246 8.93 0.18 -10.56
N LEU A 247 10.10 0.50 -10.01
CA LEU A 247 11.37 -0.08 -10.47
C LEU A 247 11.39 -1.61 -10.28
N ALA A 248 10.93 -2.09 -9.12
CA ALA A 248 10.91 -3.53 -8.82
C ALA A 248 9.95 -4.29 -9.75
N LEU A 249 8.73 -3.76 -9.96
CA LEU A 249 7.76 -4.39 -10.87
C LEU A 249 8.21 -4.32 -12.33
N LEU A 250 8.79 -3.21 -12.80
CA LEU A 250 9.34 -3.13 -14.16
C LEU A 250 10.58 -4.04 -14.35
N GLY A 251 11.34 -4.25 -13.28
CA GLY A 251 12.51 -5.14 -13.24
C GLY A 251 12.20 -6.62 -13.44
N VAL A 252 10.96 -7.06 -13.21
CA VAL A 252 10.50 -8.45 -13.41
C VAL A 252 10.92 -9.01 -14.77
N ARG A 253 10.69 -8.23 -15.84
CA ARG A 253 11.06 -8.63 -17.21
C ARG A 253 12.57 -8.89 -17.33
N GLY A 254 13.39 -8.03 -16.73
CA GLY A 254 14.85 -8.16 -16.74
C GLY A 254 15.29 -9.42 -16.01
N HIS A 255 14.80 -9.65 -14.79
CA HIS A 255 15.12 -10.85 -14.01
C HIS A 255 14.77 -12.14 -14.74
N VAL A 256 13.59 -12.21 -15.38
CA VAL A 256 13.20 -13.40 -16.15
C VAL A 256 14.07 -13.55 -17.39
N ASN A 257 14.39 -12.47 -18.10
CA ASN A 257 15.28 -12.55 -19.27
C ASN A 257 16.67 -13.07 -18.88
N GLU A 258 17.28 -12.52 -17.84
CA GLU A 258 18.60 -12.95 -17.36
C GLU A 258 18.58 -14.39 -16.86
N ALA A 259 17.51 -14.81 -16.17
CA ALA A 259 17.32 -16.20 -15.77
C ALA A 259 17.27 -17.15 -16.97
N LEU A 260 16.54 -16.79 -18.03
CA LEU A 260 16.41 -17.59 -19.25
C LEU A 260 17.73 -17.64 -20.04
N LEU A 261 18.42 -16.50 -20.15
CA LEU A 261 19.76 -16.44 -20.77
C LEU A 261 20.77 -17.28 -19.98
N TYR A 262 20.76 -17.18 -18.66
CA TYR A 262 21.60 -18.00 -17.78
C TYR A 262 21.32 -19.50 -17.97
N ALA A 263 20.04 -19.89 -18.01
CA ALA A 263 19.64 -21.27 -18.25
C ALA A 263 20.08 -21.76 -19.64
N HIS A 264 20.01 -20.93 -20.67
CA HIS A 264 20.45 -21.29 -22.02
C HIS A 264 21.98 -21.44 -22.11
N LEU A 265 22.74 -20.49 -21.55
CA LEU A 265 24.21 -20.47 -21.66
C LEU A 265 24.90 -21.45 -20.70
N THR A 266 24.44 -21.47 -19.44
CA THR A 266 25.05 -22.23 -18.36
C THR A 266 24.37 -23.58 -18.18
N GLY A 267 23.04 -23.65 -18.36
CA GLY A 267 22.29 -24.90 -18.28
C GLY A 267 22.81 -25.93 -19.27
N VAL A 268 23.09 -25.57 -20.53
CA VAL A 268 23.65 -26.54 -21.50
C VAL A 268 25.00 -27.11 -21.04
N ARG A 269 25.84 -26.34 -20.33
CA ARG A 269 27.12 -26.81 -19.78
C ARG A 269 26.97 -27.60 -18.48
N LEU A 270 26.14 -27.12 -17.55
CA LEU A 270 25.88 -27.79 -16.28
C LEU A 270 25.11 -29.09 -16.50
N PHE A 271 24.07 -29.11 -17.35
CA PHE A 271 23.33 -30.30 -17.73
C PHE A 271 24.13 -31.24 -18.62
N ALA A 272 25.19 -30.81 -19.32
CA ALA A 272 26.14 -31.76 -19.92
C ALA A 272 27.02 -32.47 -18.86
N LEU A 273 27.28 -31.82 -17.71
CA LEU A 273 28.05 -32.36 -16.58
C LEU A 273 27.17 -33.11 -15.55
N SER A 274 25.90 -32.74 -15.42
CA SER A 274 24.88 -33.32 -14.53
C SER A 274 23.81 -34.11 -15.28
N SER A 275 23.91 -34.26 -16.61
CA SER A 275 23.12 -35.19 -17.42
C SER A 275 23.08 -36.57 -16.77
N PRO A 276 24.18 -37.18 -16.30
CA PRO A 276 24.08 -38.47 -15.59
C PRO A 276 23.36 -38.41 -14.24
N GLN A 277 23.02 -37.25 -13.69
CA GLN A 277 22.18 -37.12 -12.48
C GLN A 277 20.71 -36.83 -12.84
N VAL A 278 20.43 -35.92 -13.77
CA VAL A 278 19.06 -35.65 -14.24
C VAL A 278 18.50 -36.85 -15.02
N ASP A 279 19.31 -37.43 -15.90
CA ASP A 279 18.94 -38.59 -16.70
C ASP A 279 18.80 -39.86 -15.84
N LYS A 280 19.56 -39.98 -14.74
CA LYS A 280 19.41 -41.10 -13.78
C LYS A 280 18.25 -40.92 -12.80
N VAL A 281 17.95 -39.69 -12.37
CA VAL A 281 16.88 -39.42 -11.38
C VAL A 281 15.52 -39.33 -12.06
N CYS A 282 15.44 -38.70 -13.23
CA CYS A 282 14.20 -38.56 -14.00
C CYS A 282 14.04 -39.61 -15.12
N GLY A 283 15.03 -40.50 -15.32
CA GLY A 283 14.90 -41.66 -16.21
C GLY A 283 14.99 -41.35 -17.72
N LEU A 284 15.85 -40.42 -18.11
CA LEU A 284 16.06 -40.05 -19.51
C LEU A 284 17.14 -40.95 -20.14
N SER A 285 16.82 -41.62 -21.24
CA SER A 285 17.84 -42.22 -22.11
C SER A 285 18.16 -41.22 -23.21
N THR A 286 19.33 -40.58 -23.20
CA THR A 286 19.72 -39.59 -24.21
C THR A 286 20.87 -40.09 -25.09
N ARG A 287 20.65 -39.95 -26.40
CA ARG A 287 21.68 -39.84 -27.45
C ARG A 287 21.98 -38.36 -27.68
N GLU A 288 23.18 -38.10 -28.17
CA GLU A 288 23.94 -36.83 -28.20
C GLU A 288 23.22 -35.55 -28.70
N PRO A 289 23.66 -34.35 -28.22
CA PRO A 289 23.07 -33.07 -28.59
C PRO A 289 23.59 -32.51 -29.93
N THR A 290 22.71 -31.89 -30.70
CA THR A 290 23.05 -31.15 -31.94
C THR A 290 23.00 -29.63 -31.72
N SER A 291 24.00 -28.94 -32.28
CA SER A 291 24.33 -27.51 -32.20
C SER A 291 23.20 -26.54 -32.62
N MET A 292 23.09 -25.39 -31.93
CA MET A 292 22.22 -24.25 -32.28
C MET A 292 22.99 -23.01 -32.78
N GLN A 293 22.31 -22.23 -33.63
CA GLN A 293 22.72 -20.94 -34.21
C GLN A 293 22.43 -19.75 -33.27
N PRO A 294 23.10 -18.58 -33.44
CA PRO A 294 22.89 -17.40 -32.61
C PRO A 294 21.82 -16.44 -33.17
N MET A 295 20.96 -15.91 -32.29
CA MET A 295 20.13 -14.72 -32.54
C MET A 295 20.54 -13.57 -31.61
N SER A 296 20.55 -12.35 -32.15
CA SER A 296 20.95 -11.12 -31.48
C SER A 296 19.76 -10.40 -30.84
N PRO A 297 19.89 -9.80 -29.63
CA PRO A 297 18.87 -8.92 -29.08
C PRO A 297 19.19 -7.44 -29.39
N GLU A 298 18.18 -6.70 -29.83
CA GLU A 298 18.20 -5.23 -29.89
C GLU A 298 17.10 -4.72 -28.96
N VAL A 299 17.45 -3.89 -27.97
CA VAL A 299 16.55 -3.34 -26.96
C VAL A 299 16.49 -1.84 -27.14
N THR A 300 15.30 -1.31 -27.43
CA THR A 300 15.00 0.12 -27.33
C THR A 300 13.91 0.29 -26.28
N THR A 301 14.28 0.79 -25.10
CA THR A 301 13.37 1.23 -24.05
C THR A 301 13.01 2.69 -24.27
N SER A 302 11.75 2.96 -24.61
CA SER A 302 11.15 4.29 -24.50
C SER A 302 10.35 4.38 -23.20
N ASN A 303 10.80 5.26 -22.30
CA ASN A 303 10.11 5.55 -21.05
C ASN A 303 8.91 6.45 -21.31
N SER A 304 7.73 6.06 -20.83
CA SER A 304 6.60 6.96 -20.66
C SER A 304 6.22 6.99 -19.19
N THR A 305 6.66 8.06 -18.53
CA THR A 305 6.33 8.42 -17.16
C THR A 305 4.87 8.84 -17.08
N VAL A 306 4.06 8.12 -16.29
CA VAL A 306 2.70 8.53 -15.93
C VAL A 306 2.53 8.46 -14.41
N THR A 307 2.48 9.65 -13.79
CA THR A 307 1.78 10.01 -12.54
C THR A 307 2.09 9.28 -11.21
N LEU A 308 3.34 8.90 -10.92
CA LEU A 308 3.72 8.41 -9.58
C LEU A 308 4.05 9.54 -8.56
N SER A 309 4.19 10.79 -9.02
CA SER A 309 4.76 11.89 -8.22
C SER A 309 3.80 12.56 -7.24
N SER A 310 2.48 12.40 -7.41
CA SER A 310 1.49 13.14 -6.62
C SER A 310 1.13 12.49 -5.29
N LEU A 311 1.23 11.16 -5.18
CA LEU A 311 0.81 10.43 -3.98
C LEU A 311 1.60 10.83 -2.72
N PRO A 312 2.95 11.01 -2.76
CA PRO A 312 3.70 11.53 -1.62
C PRO A 312 3.27 12.95 -1.21
N GLU A 313 2.96 13.83 -2.18
CA GLU A 313 2.52 15.20 -1.91
C GLU A 313 1.16 15.22 -1.19
N PHE A 314 0.23 14.34 -1.61
CA PHE A 314 -1.07 14.20 -0.97
C PHE A 314 -0.98 13.62 0.45
N LEU A 315 -0.11 12.62 0.67
CA LEU A 315 0.08 12.05 2.01
C LEU A 315 0.80 13.03 2.96
N MET A 316 1.63 13.93 2.44
CA MET A 316 2.18 15.04 3.21
C MET A 316 1.12 16.05 3.65
N TYR A 317 0.08 16.28 2.84
CA TYR A 317 -1.05 17.12 3.26
C TYR A 317 -1.76 16.57 4.50
N LEU A 318 -1.87 15.23 4.62
CA LEU A 318 -2.47 14.59 5.79
C LEU A 318 -1.70 14.87 7.09
N GLN A 319 -0.40 15.18 7.03
CA GLN A 319 0.38 15.52 8.23
C GLN A 319 -0.11 16.78 8.94
N ARG A 320 -0.80 17.68 8.22
CA ARG A 320 -1.41 18.87 8.82
C ARG A 320 -2.44 18.53 9.92
N TYR A 321 -3.02 17.34 9.86
CA TYR A 321 -4.06 16.88 10.78
C TYR A 321 -3.51 15.96 11.88
N LYS A 322 -2.18 15.81 11.99
CA LYS A 322 -1.51 14.99 13.02
C LYS A 322 -1.89 15.39 14.45
N SER A 323 -2.15 16.68 14.68
CA SER A 323 -2.54 17.23 15.98
C SER A 323 -4.04 17.52 16.10
N PHE A 324 -4.87 17.00 15.19
CA PHE A 324 -6.28 17.38 15.08
C PHE A 324 -7.03 17.21 16.41
N PHE A 325 -6.98 16.02 17.02
CA PHE A 325 -7.70 15.72 18.26
C PHE A 325 -7.25 16.55 19.46
N ALA A 326 -5.95 16.81 19.61
CA ALA A 326 -5.45 17.71 20.66
C ALA A 326 -5.86 19.17 20.45
N ALA A 327 -6.02 19.63 19.21
CA ALA A 327 -6.31 21.02 18.90
C ALA A 327 -7.82 21.36 18.92
N LEU A 328 -8.70 20.37 19.03
CA LEU A 328 -10.16 20.59 18.98
C LEU A 328 -10.67 21.61 20.02
N PRO A 329 -10.28 21.55 21.31
CA PRO A 329 -10.73 22.53 22.30
C PRO A 329 -10.32 23.95 21.92
N GLU A 330 -9.07 24.14 21.51
CA GLU A 330 -8.51 25.42 21.11
C GLU A 330 -9.23 25.96 19.86
N MET A 331 -9.42 25.13 18.82
CA MET A 331 -10.13 25.52 17.59
C MET A 331 -11.57 25.98 17.88
N LEU A 332 -12.28 25.30 18.79
CA LEU A 332 -13.67 25.65 19.14
C LEU A 332 -13.76 26.91 20.00
N CYS A 333 -12.79 27.14 20.88
CA CYS A 333 -12.71 28.32 21.73
C CYS A 333 -12.12 29.57 21.05
N GLU A 334 -11.51 29.42 19.87
CA GLU A 334 -10.97 30.54 19.09
C GLU A 334 -12.11 31.41 18.52
N GLY A 335 -12.22 32.65 18.98
CA GLY A 335 -13.21 33.62 18.48
C GLY A 335 -12.57 34.62 17.51
N GLU A 336 -13.35 35.24 16.62
CA GLU A 336 -12.89 36.42 15.88
C GLU A 336 -12.40 37.47 16.88
N ASN A 337 -11.14 37.86 16.73
CA ASN A 337 -10.45 38.89 17.51
C ASN A 337 -11.08 40.25 17.23
N VAL A 338 -12.26 40.47 17.77
CA VAL A 338 -12.96 41.76 17.73
C VAL A 338 -13.06 42.26 19.16
N VAL A 339 -12.22 43.26 19.40
CA VAL A 339 -12.10 44.16 20.56
C VAL A 339 -11.62 43.51 21.87
N ASP A 340 -10.59 44.16 22.41
CA ASP A 340 -9.93 43.91 23.68
C ASP A 340 -10.88 44.23 24.85
N ASP A 341 -11.85 43.35 25.09
CA ASP A 341 -12.61 43.38 26.35
C ASP A 341 -11.69 42.89 27.46
N SER A 342 -11.36 43.78 28.39
CA SER A 342 -10.53 43.50 29.58
C SER A 342 -11.19 42.52 30.56
N THR A 343 -12.46 42.18 30.34
CA THR A 343 -13.26 41.35 31.24
C THR A 343 -13.90 40.17 30.50
N CYS A 344 -14.11 39.07 31.22
CA CYS A 344 -14.71 37.85 30.68
C CYS A 344 -15.58 37.12 31.72
N TRP A 345 -16.43 36.22 31.25
CA TRP A 345 -17.31 35.41 32.08
C TRP A 345 -16.59 34.14 32.56
N SER A 346 -16.44 34.00 33.88
CA SER A 346 -15.78 32.83 34.53
C SER A 346 -16.72 31.63 34.72
N GLY A 347 -18.02 31.80 34.46
CA GLY A 347 -19.07 30.83 34.79
C GLY A 347 -19.90 31.23 36.00
N ASP A 348 -19.36 32.05 36.89
CA ASP A 348 -20.06 32.50 38.09
C ASP A 348 -20.09 34.03 38.21
N GLU A 349 -19.10 34.74 37.68
CA GLU A 349 -19.03 36.20 37.69
C GLU A 349 -18.20 36.75 36.51
N VAL A 350 -18.11 38.08 36.43
CA VAL A 350 -17.26 38.79 35.48
C VAL A 350 -15.90 39.02 36.15
N VAL A 351 -14.84 38.59 35.49
CA VAL A 351 -13.45 38.72 35.98
C VAL A 351 -12.60 39.45 34.96
N GLU A 352 -11.49 40.04 35.41
CA GLU A 352 -10.45 40.53 34.49
C GLU A 352 -9.72 39.36 33.82
N ARG A 353 -9.34 39.55 32.55
CA ARG A 353 -8.82 38.50 31.66
C ARG A 353 -7.45 37.94 32.02
#